data_AF-A0A0D6B350-F1
#
_entry.id   AF-A0A0D6B350-F1
#
_cell.length_a   1.000
_cell.length_b   1.000
_cell.length_c   1.000
_cell.angle_alpha   90.00
_cell.angle_beta   90.00
_cell.angle_gamma   90.00
#
_symmetry.space_group_name_H-M   'P 1'
#
loop_
_entity.id
_entity.type
_entity.pdbx_description
1 polymer ?
#
loop_
_entity_poly.entity_id
_entity_poly.type
_entity_poly.pdbx_seq_one_letter_code
_entity_poly.pdbx_strand_id
1 'polypeptide(L)'
;MIRSSGRRGLKRLFEKEVGTRLALISLGRTAGFSLSEIRGLVGTEGRPDLDRFTLSRQSYRLDEQIKELTVFRDGIRHIAACSAEKHLDCPRFKSIMRIALKRGP
;
A
#
# COMPACT_ATOMS: atom_id res chain seq x y z
N MET A 1 6.39 -1.84 -18.97
CA MET A 1 6.66 -0.38 -18.91
C MET A 1 5.82 0.31 -19.97
N ILE A 2 5.28 1.51 -19.72
CA ILE A 2 4.41 2.22 -20.68
C ILE A 2 5.26 2.85 -21.79
N ARG A 3 4.92 2.56 -23.05
CA ARG A 3 5.54 3.15 -24.23
C ARG A 3 4.49 3.94 -25.02
N SER A 4 4.93 5.02 -25.65
CA SER A 4 4.08 5.81 -26.54
C SER A 4 4.03 5.14 -27.90
N SER A 5 2.84 5.07 -28.52
CA SER A 5 2.65 4.51 -29.87
C SER A 5 2.96 5.52 -30.99
N GLY A 6 3.19 6.79 -30.63
CA GLY A 6 3.56 7.83 -31.58
C GLY A 6 3.51 9.22 -30.96
N ARG A 7 3.64 10.25 -31.80
CA ARG A 7 3.50 11.64 -31.35
C ARG A 7 2.64 12.42 -32.31
N ARG A 8 1.89 13.39 -31.76
CA ARG A 8 1.25 14.46 -32.53
C ARG A 8 1.86 15.78 -32.07
N GLY A 9 2.88 16.24 -32.80
CA GLY A 9 3.76 17.33 -32.34
C GLY A 9 4.48 16.97 -31.03
N LEU A 10 4.31 17.79 -29.99
CA LEU A 10 4.89 17.54 -28.65
C LEU A 10 4.05 16.59 -27.77
N LYS A 11 2.86 16.18 -28.21
CA LYS A 11 1.99 15.29 -27.44
C LYS A 11 2.30 13.82 -27.74
N ARG A 12 2.45 13.01 -26.70
CA ARG A 12 2.55 11.56 -26.81
C ARG A 12 1.18 10.96 -27.12
N LEU A 13 1.15 10.01 -28.05
CA LEU A 13 -0.02 9.19 -28.34
C LEU A 13 0.13 7.83 -27.65
N PHE A 14 -0.99 7.28 -27.21
CA PHE A 14 -1.07 6.02 -26.49
C PHE A 14 -2.23 5.19 -27.01
N GLU A 15 -2.05 3.87 -27.05
CA GLU A 15 -3.09 2.91 -27.37
C GLU A 15 -4.13 2.83 -26.24
N LYS A 16 -5.33 2.32 -26.54
CA LYS A 16 -6.43 2.24 -25.57
C LYS A 16 -6.06 1.38 -24.36
N GLU A 17 -5.25 0.35 -24.59
CA GLU A 17 -4.75 -0.63 -23.63
C GLU A 17 -3.83 0.00 -22.57
N VAL A 18 -3.30 1.22 -22.81
CA VAL A 18 -2.48 1.95 -21.82
C VAL A 18 -3.28 2.29 -20.57
N GLY A 19 -4.59 2.54 -20.69
CA GLY A 19 -5.46 2.76 -19.54
C GLY A 19 -5.44 1.57 -18.58
N THR A 20 -5.63 0.37 -19.10
CA THR A 20 -5.58 -0.89 -18.32
C THR A 20 -4.22 -1.08 -17.65
N ARG A 21 -3.13 -0.83 -18.37
CA ARG A 21 -1.77 -0.95 -17.78
C ARG A 21 -1.52 0.07 -16.68
N LEU A 22 -2.01 1.31 -16.83
CA LEU A 22 -1.92 2.34 -15.78
C LEU A 22 -2.76 1.96 -14.54
N ALA A 23 -3.95 1.38 -14.74
CA ALA A 23 -4.77 0.87 -13.65
C ALA A 23 -4.04 -0.23 -12.86
N LEU A 24 -3.42 -1.19 -13.55
CA LEU A 24 -2.61 -2.25 -12.91
C LEU A 24 -1.40 -1.68 -12.16
N ILE A 25 -0.71 -0.67 -12.71
CA ILE A 25 0.39 0.01 -12.01
C ILE A 25 -0.14 0.70 -10.74
N SER A 26 -1.26 1.41 -10.84
CA SER A 26 -1.87 2.10 -9.69
C SER A 26 -2.28 1.13 -8.59
N LEU A 27 -2.90 0.01 -8.97
CA LEU A 27 -3.25 -1.07 -8.05
C LEU A 27 -2.01 -1.63 -7.36
N GLY A 28 -0.98 -1.98 -8.14
CA GLY A 28 0.25 -2.55 -7.61
C GLY A 28 0.99 -1.61 -6.65
N ARG A 29 1.04 -0.30 -6.96
CA ARG A 29 1.61 0.71 -6.07
C ARG A 29 0.83 0.84 -4.77
N THR A 30 -0.51 0.92 -4.86
CA THR A 30 -1.39 1.02 -3.69
C THR A 30 -1.27 -0.19 -2.78
N ALA A 31 -1.17 -1.38 -3.36
CA ALA A 31 -0.97 -2.62 -2.61
C ALA A 31 0.45 -2.76 -2.05
N GLY A 32 1.39 -1.86 -2.39
CA GLY A 32 2.76 -1.86 -1.88
C GLY A 32 3.70 -2.87 -2.55
N PHE A 33 3.43 -3.26 -3.80
CA PHE A 33 4.35 -4.09 -4.58
C PHE A 33 5.59 -3.29 -5.01
N SER A 34 6.73 -3.95 -5.11
CA SER A 34 7.95 -3.41 -5.69
C SER A 34 7.80 -3.14 -7.18
N LEU A 35 8.68 -2.30 -7.76
CA LEU A 35 8.66 -2.04 -9.21
C LEU A 35 8.89 -3.31 -10.06
N SER A 36 9.62 -4.30 -9.55
CA SER A 36 9.80 -5.61 -10.18
C SER A 36 8.51 -6.44 -10.18
N GLU A 37 7.80 -6.49 -9.06
CA GLU A 37 6.53 -7.22 -8.97
C GLU A 37 5.44 -6.51 -9.78
N ILE A 38 5.42 -5.17 -9.80
CA ILE A 38 4.53 -4.38 -10.66
C ILE A 38 4.81 -4.68 -12.14
N ARG A 39 6.07 -4.88 -12.54
CA ARG A 39 6.38 -5.32 -13.91
C ARG A 39 5.74 -6.67 -14.24
N GLY A 40 5.74 -7.62 -13.31
CA GLY A 40 5.03 -8.91 -13.47
C GLY A 40 3.51 -8.75 -13.54
N LEU A 41 2.92 -7.89 -12.70
CA LEU A 41 1.48 -7.57 -12.71
C LEU A 41 1.00 -7.00 -14.04
N VAL A 42 1.77 -6.09 -14.62
CA VAL A 42 1.45 -5.48 -15.93
C VAL A 42 1.75 -6.45 -17.08
N GLY A 43 2.81 -7.25 -16.91
CA GLY A 43 3.31 -8.22 -17.87
C GLY A 43 3.63 -7.65 -19.25
N THR A 44 3.80 -8.54 -20.23
CA THR A 44 3.99 -8.18 -21.63
C THR A 44 2.63 -8.04 -22.31
N GLU A 45 2.45 -6.94 -23.04
CA GLU A 45 1.22 -6.63 -23.78
C GLU A 45 -0.07 -6.51 -22.94
N GLY A 46 0.02 -6.47 -21.61
CA GLY A 46 -1.15 -6.42 -20.72
C GLY A 46 -1.66 -7.81 -20.32
N ARG A 47 -0.86 -8.86 -20.52
CA ARG A 47 -1.09 -10.18 -19.95
C ARG A 47 -0.28 -10.30 -18.66
N PRO A 48 -0.92 -10.30 -17.47
CA PRO A 48 -0.22 -10.45 -16.20
C PRO A 48 0.55 -11.78 -16.16
N ASP A 49 1.78 -11.73 -15.67
CA ASP A 49 2.68 -12.88 -15.50
C ASP A 49 3.08 -13.03 -14.01
N LEU A 50 2.37 -12.34 -13.11
CA LEU A 50 2.64 -12.44 -11.68
C LEU A 50 2.05 -13.74 -11.13
N ASP A 51 2.90 -14.54 -10.50
CA ASP A 51 2.49 -15.79 -9.87
C ASP A 51 1.56 -15.56 -8.66
N ARG A 52 0.72 -16.56 -8.38
CA ARG A 52 -0.26 -16.51 -7.27
C ARG A 52 0.40 -16.46 -5.89
N PHE A 53 1.62 -16.97 -5.75
CA PHE A 53 2.34 -16.99 -4.49
C PHE A 53 2.77 -15.57 -4.09
N THR A 54 3.24 -14.76 -5.03
CA THR A 54 3.59 -13.36 -4.82
C THR A 54 2.36 -12.52 -4.42
N LEU A 55 1.22 -12.75 -5.06
CA LEU A 55 -0.05 -12.13 -4.66
C LEU A 55 -0.46 -12.53 -3.23
N SER A 56 -0.37 -13.82 -2.90
CA SER A 56 -0.71 -14.33 -1.57
C SER A 56 0.22 -13.79 -0.49
N ARG A 57 1.55 -13.76 -0.73
CA ARG A 57 2.53 -13.15 0.16
C ARG A 57 2.19 -11.69 0.44
N GLN A 58 1.83 -10.94 -0.59
CA GLN A 58 1.46 -9.54 -0.43
C GLN A 58 0.18 -9.37 0.39
N SER A 59 -0.80 -10.25 0.20
CA SER A 59 -2.02 -10.27 1.02
C SER A 59 -1.68 -10.45 2.50
N TYR A 60 -0.86 -11.43 2.85
CA TYR A 60 -0.44 -11.64 4.24
C TYR A 60 0.30 -10.43 4.82
N ARG A 61 1.15 -9.78 4.01
CA ARG A 61 1.83 -8.54 4.41
C ARG A 61 0.82 -7.42 4.72
N LEU A 62 -0.21 -7.27 3.89
CA LEU A 62 -1.29 -6.29 4.11
C LEU A 62 -2.08 -6.63 5.37
N ASP A 63 -2.37 -7.90 5.63
CA ASP A 63 -3.09 -8.34 6.84
C ASP A 63 -2.33 -7.95 8.12
N GLU A 64 -1.01 -8.17 8.15
CA GLU A 64 -0.18 -7.75 9.28
C GLU A 64 -0.19 -6.23 9.46
N GLN A 65 -0.08 -5.47 8.36
CA GLN A 65 -0.19 -4.01 8.42
C GLN A 65 -1.56 -3.54 8.94
N ILE A 66 -2.65 -4.18 8.52
CA ILE A 66 -4.01 -3.86 8.96
C ILE A 66 -4.17 -4.13 10.47
N LYS A 67 -3.65 -5.25 10.99
CA LYS A 67 -3.70 -5.56 12.42
C LYS A 67 -3.03 -4.46 13.23
N GLU A 68 -1.84 -4.02 12.83
CA GLU A 68 -1.11 -2.97 13.53
C GLU A 68 -1.83 -1.63 13.44
N LEU A 69 -2.24 -1.21 12.24
CA LEU A 69 -2.99 0.04 12.03
C LEU A 69 -4.30 0.06 12.83
N THR A 70 -4.93 -1.09 13.01
CA THR A 70 -6.11 -1.26 13.86
C THR A 70 -5.77 -0.94 15.32
N VAL A 71 -4.68 -1.50 15.86
CA VAL A 71 -4.23 -1.21 17.23
C VAL A 71 -3.93 0.28 17.41
N PHE A 72 -3.25 0.90 16.45
CA PHE A 72 -2.99 2.35 16.48
C PHE A 72 -4.26 3.18 16.45
N ARG A 73 -5.16 2.89 15.51
CA ARG A 73 -6.46 3.58 15.37
C ARG A 73 -7.24 3.48 16.68
N ASP A 74 -7.35 2.30 17.25
CA ASP A 74 -8.10 2.07 18.48
C ASP A 74 -7.42 2.77 19.67
N GLY A 75 -6.10 2.91 19.61
CA GLY A 75 -5.35 3.73 20.54
C GLY A 75 -5.62 5.22 20.45
N ILE A 76 -5.61 5.77 19.24
CA ILE A 76 -5.94 7.18 18.98
C ILE A 76 -7.38 7.48 19.43
N ARG A 77 -8.33 6.61 19.09
CA ARG A 77 -9.73 6.70 19.55
C ARG A 77 -9.83 6.72 21.07
N HIS A 78 -9.04 5.89 21.75
CA HIS A 78 -9.03 5.84 23.21
C HIS A 78 -8.49 7.14 23.83
N ILE A 79 -7.37 7.67 23.34
CA ILE A 79 -6.79 8.93 23.86
C ILE A 79 -7.81 10.06 23.73
N ALA A 80 -8.48 10.16 22.58
CA ALA A 80 -9.47 11.20 22.30
C ALA A 80 -10.67 11.18 23.27
N ALA A 81 -11.03 10.01 23.80
CA ALA A 81 -12.12 9.84 24.77
C ALA A 81 -11.62 9.65 26.21
N CYS A 82 -10.31 9.75 26.45
CA CYS A 82 -9.73 9.44 27.76
C CYS A 82 -10.03 10.56 28.75
N SER A 83 -10.57 10.21 29.90
CA SER A 83 -10.87 11.13 31.00
C SER A 83 -9.67 11.41 31.91
N ALA A 84 -8.49 10.83 31.64
CA ALA A 84 -7.29 11.10 32.42
C ALA A 84 -6.85 12.57 32.24
N GLU A 85 -6.54 13.26 33.34
CA GLU A 85 -6.04 14.65 33.29
C GLU A 85 -4.77 14.80 32.44
N LYS A 86 -3.94 13.74 32.38
CA LYS A 86 -2.75 13.66 31.53
C LYS A 86 -2.76 12.35 30.75
N HIS A 87 -2.71 12.44 29.42
CA HIS A 87 -2.72 11.26 28.54
C HIS A 87 -1.56 10.29 28.79
N LEU A 88 -0.40 10.80 29.23
CA LEU A 88 0.77 9.98 29.56
C LEU A 88 0.56 9.07 30.77
N ASP A 89 -0.45 9.32 31.62
CA ASP A 89 -0.76 8.44 32.76
C ASP A 89 -1.70 7.30 32.36
N CYS A 90 -2.30 7.37 31.16
CA CYS A 90 -3.17 6.33 30.65
C CYS A 90 -2.38 5.03 30.36
N PRO A 91 -2.68 3.91 31.07
CA PRO A 91 -1.98 2.64 30.86
C PRO A 91 -2.14 2.10 29.44
N ARG A 92 -3.31 2.33 28.83
CA ARG A 92 -3.59 1.92 27.45
C ARG A 92 -2.73 2.73 26.47
N PHE A 93 -2.60 4.04 26.67
CA PHE A 93 -1.72 4.89 25.86
C PHE A 93 -0.27 4.44 25.91
N LYS A 94 0.27 4.17 27.11
CA LYS A 94 1.63 3.61 27.28
C LYS A 94 1.82 2.29 26.51
N SER A 95 0.78 1.45 26.44
CA SER A 95 0.83 0.19 25.69
C SER A 95 0.91 0.41 24.18
N ILE A 96 0.17 1.39 23.63
CA ILE A 96 0.22 1.74 22.21
C ILE A 96 1.58 2.33 21.84
N MET A 97 2.14 3.21 22.69
CA MET A 97 3.49 3.76 22.49
C MET A 97 4.56 2.67 22.43
N ARG A 98 4.45 1.62 23.26
CA ARG A 98 5.36 0.46 23.22
C ARG A 98 5.29 -0.30 21.88
N ILE A 99 4.11 -0.41 21.28
CA ILE A 99 3.96 -1.04 19.96
C ILE A 99 4.58 -0.17 18.86
N ALA A 100 4.47 1.16 18.97
CA ALA A 100 5.13 2.11 18.08
C ALA A 100 6.66 2.01 18.11
N LEU A 101 7.25 1.93 19.31
CA LEU A 101 8.70 1.87 19.49
C LEU A 101 9.33 0.60 18.94
N LYS A 102 8.62 -0.54 18.94
CA LYS A 102 9.10 -1.77 18.29
C LYS A 102 9.26 -1.65 16.77
N ARG A 103 8.77 -0.55 16.19
CA ARG A 103 8.75 -0.27 14.75
C ARG A 103 9.65 0.89 14.33
N GLY A 104 10.55 1.35 15.20
CA GLY A 104 11.57 2.34 14.84
C GLY A 104 12.39 1.90 13.61
N PRO A 105 12.94 2.87 12.86
CA PRO A 105 13.30 2.76 11.44
C PRO A 105 14.16 1.54 11.06
#